data_AF-A0A3B9MST3-F1
#
_entry.id   AF-A0A3B9MST3-F1
#
_cell.length_a   1.000
_cell.length_b   1.000
_cell.length_c   1.000
_cell.angle_alpha   90.00
_cell.angle_beta   90.00
_cell.angle_gamma   90.00
#
_symmetry.space_group_name_H-M   'P 1'
#
loop_
_entity.id
_entity.type
_entity.pdbx_description
1 polymer ?
#
loop_
_entity_poly.entity_id
_entity_poly.type
_entity_poly.pdbx_seq_one_letter_code
_entity_poly.pdbx_strand_id
1 'polypeptide(L)'
;KEMRFDRLGAFKFSPEEGTKAFDMKDQIKESVKDERFDQIMLLQQDITLNINKELEGITADVMVEGYIPDDEVYVGRTYRDAPDVDGLIFFKYPGELLSGDFVKVKVTRCLDYDLYGEIINEPSE
;
A
#
# COMPACT_ATOMS: atom_id res chain seq x y z
N LYS A 1 -7.72 9.46 -13.48
CA LYS A 1 -7.53 10.84 -12.97
C LYS A 1 -8.81 11.39 -12.37
N GLU A 2 -9.95 11.35 -13.09
CA GLU A 2 -11.25 11.81 -12.54
C GLU A 2 -11.63 11.05 -11.26
N MET A 3 -11.48 9.72 -11.29
CA MET A 3 -11.53 8.90 -10.10
C MET A 3 -10.11 8.75 -9.53
N ARG A 4 -9.98 8.99 -8.21
CA ARG A 4 -8.74 8.90 -7.44
C ARG A 4 -8.78 7.64 -6.59
N PHE A 5 -8.34 6.51 -7.13
CA PHE A 5 -8.29 5.24 -6.39
C PHE A 5 -7.17 5.26 -5.36
N ASP A 6 -7.45 4.84 -4.13
CA ASP A 6 -6.45 4.64 -3.08
C ASP A 6 -5.44 3.56 -3.49
N ARG A 7 -5.95 2.44 -4.03
CA ARG A 7 -5.18 1.29 -4.53
C ARG A 7 -5.73 0.87 -5.90
N LEU A 8 -4.85 0.63 -6.87
CA LEU A 8 -5.22 0.10 -8.18
C LEU A 8 -4.08 -0.76 -8.72
N GLY A 9 -4.42 -1.97 -9.17
CA GLY A 9 -3.53 -2.84 -9.92
C GLY A 9 -3.87 -2.82 -11.40
N ALA A 10 -2.83 -2.78 -12.25
CA ALA A 10 -2.96 -3.05 -13.67
C ALA A 10 -2.33 -4.40 -13.99
N PHE A 11 -2.84 -5.09 -15.01
CA PHE A 11 -2.26 -6.33 -15.50
C PHE A 11 -2.26 -6.30 -17.03
N LYS A 12 -1.13 -6.67 -17.62
CA LYS A 12 -1.04 -6.80 -19.08
C LYS A 12 -1.87 -8.01 -19.51
N PHE A 13 -2.58 -7.86 -20.63
CA PHE A 13 -3.30 -8.97 -21.22
C PHE A 13 -2.33 -10.06 -21.69
N SER A 14 -2.52 -11.28 -21.18
CA SER A 14 -1.85 -12.50 -21.63
C SER A 14 -2.89 -13.41 -22.29
N PRO A 15 -2.74 -13.75 -23.58
CA PRO A 15 -3.67 -14.65 -24.24
C PRO A 15 -3.48 -16.08 -23.70
N GLU A 16 -4.55 -16.66 -23.17
CA GLU A 16 -4.57 -18.01 -22.61
C GLU A 16 -5.40 -18.93 -23.50
N GLU A 17 -4.86 -20.08 -23.89
CA GLU A 17 -5.54 -21.03 -24.78
C GLU A 17 -6.90 -21.47 -24.21
N GLY A 18 -7.90 -21.58 -25.08
CA GLY A 18 -9.27 -21.94 -24.68
C GLY A 18 -10.10 -20.79 -24.11
N THR A 19 -9.54 -19.59 -23.94
CA THR A 19 -10.32 -18.40 -23.61
C THR A 19 -10.88 -17.71 -24.85
N LYS A 20 -12.06 -17.08 -24.76
CA LYS A 20 -12.61 -16.30 -25.88
C LYS A 20 -11.69 -15.15 -26.31
N ALA A 21 -10.90 -14.62 -25.37
CA ALA A 21 -9.98 -13.52 -25.63
C ALA A 21 -8.77 -13.95 -26.48
N PHE A 22 -8.41 -15.24 -26.46
CA PHE A 22 -7.33 -15.80 -27.26
C PHE A 22 -7.59 -15.63 -28.77
N ASP A 23 -8.82 -15.89 -29.22
CA ASP A 23 -9.20 -15.83 -30.64
C ASP A 23 -9.56 -14.41 -31.13
N MET A 24 -9.52 -13.40 -30.24
CA MET A 24 -9.85 -12.03 -30.63
C MET A 24 -8.80 -11.45 -31.55
N LYS A 25 -9.27 -10.87 -32.66
CA LYS A 25 -8.42 -10.17 -33.63
C LYS A 25 -7.87 -8.87 -33.05
N ASP A 26 -6.89 -8.28 -33.74
CA ASP A 26 -6.30 -6.98 -33.41
C ASP A 26 -5.54 -6.93 -32.07
N GLN A 27 -4.90 -8.04 -31.70
CA GLN A 27 -3.97 -8.07 -30.58
C GLN A 27 -2.82 -7.08 -30.80
N ILE A 28 -2.51 -6.30 -29.77
CA ILE A 28 -1.41 -5.34 -29.80
C ILE A 28 -0.07 -6.01 -29.44
N LYS A 29 1.02 -5.41 -29.93
CA LYS A 29 2.38 -5.85 -29.61
C LYS A 29 2.65 -5.72 -28.12
N GLU A 30 3.50 -6.62 -27.60
CA GLU A 30 3.88 -6.61 -26.18
C GLU A 30 4.49 -5.27 -25.75
N SER A 31 5.33 -4.65 -26.59
CA SER A 31 5.92 -3.33 -26.31
C SER A 31 4.88 -2.22 -26.08
N VAL A 32 3.72 -2.29 -26.74
CA VAL A 32 2.62 -1.33 -26.52
C VAL A 32 1.90 -1.61 -25.21
N LYS A 33 1.82 -2.88 -24.79
CA LYS A 33 1.26 -3.24 -23.48
C LYS A 33 2.19 -2.77 -22.36
N ASP A 34 3.50 -2.96 -22.52
CA ASP A 34 4.53 -2.49 -21.59
C ASP A 34 4.43 -0.98 -21.39
N GLU A 35 4.47 -0.22 -22.50
CA GLU A 35 4.36 1.24 -22.46
C GLU A 35 3.08 1.71 -21.73
N ARG A 36 1.94 1.09 -22.02
CA ARG A 36 0.67 1.44 -21.37
C ARG A 36 0.64 1.06 -19.90
N PHE A 37 1.16 -0.11 -19.55
CA PHE A 37 1.26 -0.56 -18.17
C PHE A 37 2.10 0.43 -17.36
N ASP A 38 3.30 0.77 -17.85
CA ASP A 38 4.18 1.72 -17.18
C ASP A 38 3.52 3.09 -17.01
N GLN A 39 2.88 3.62 -18.06
CA GLN A 39 2.15 4.89 -18.00
C GLN A 39 1.02 4.88 -16.95
N ILE A 40 0.25 3.78 -16.88
CA ILE A 40 -0.85 3.64 -15.90
C ILE A 40 -0.28 3.52 -14.48
N MET A 41 0.73 2.68 -14.28
CA MET A 41 1.31 2.44 -12.96
C MET A 41 2.02 3.67 -12.41
N LEU A 42 2.77 4.40 -13.23
CA LEU A 42 3.39 5.67 -12.83
C LEU A 42 2.33 6.70 -12.42
N LEU A 43 1.28 6.84 -13.23
CA LEU A 43 0.18 7.74 -12.90
C LEU A 43 -0.52 7.34 -11.60
N GLN A 44 -0.75 6.04 -11.40
CA GLN A 44 -1.39 5.56 -10.19
C GLN A 44 -0.52 5.77 -8.95
N GLN A 45 0.80 5.56 -9.06
CA GLN A 45 1.75 5.83 -7.98
C GLN A 45 1.66 7.29 -7.52
N ASP A 46 1.63 8.25 -8.46
CA ASP A 46 1.43 9.67 -8.14
C ASP A 46 0.10 9.94 -7.43
N ILE A 47 -0.98 9.27 -7.84
CA ILE A 47 -2.30 9.42 -7.21
C ILE A 47 -2.26 8.89 -5.77
N THR A 48 -1.74 7.67 -5.59
CA THR A 48 -1.64 7.03 -4.27
C THR A 48 -0.74 7.84 -3.34
N LEU A 49 0.40 8.35 -3.81
CA LEU A 49 1.27 9.22 -3.02
C LEU A 49 0.53 10.48 -2.55
N ASN A 50 -0.25 11.12 -3.43
CA ASN A 50 -1.02 12.31 -3.05
C ASN A 50 -2.13 11.99 -2.04
N ILE A 51 -2.80 10.84 -2.15
CA ILE A 51 -3.78 10.37 -1.16
C ILE A 51 -3.09 10.09 0.17
N ASN A 52 -1.96 9.40 0.16
CA ASN A 52 -1.21 9.08 1.37
C ASN A 52 -0.66 10.34 2.07
N LYS A 53 -0.29 11.39 1.32
CA LYS A 53 0.07 12.69 1.88
C LYS A 53 -1.07 13.34 2.65
N GLU A 54 -2.32 13.14 2.22
CA GLU A 54 -3.50 13.63 2.96
C GLU A 54 -3.67 12.94 4.31
N LEU A 55 -3.00 11.78 4.53
CA LEU A 55 -2.98 11.08 5.82
C LEU A 55 -1.93 11.64 6.78
N GLU A 56 -0.97 12.46 6.34
CA GLU A 56 0.03 13.04 7.23
C GLU A 56 -0.63 13.92 8.30
N GLY A 57 -0.27 13.70 9.56
CA GLY A 57 -0.87 14.34 10.72
C GLY A 57 -2.14 13.66 11.25
N ILE A 58 -2.74 12.73 10.49
CA ILE A 58 -3.89 11.94 10.94
C ILE A 58 -3.41 10.83 11.88
N THR A 59 -4.19 10.59 12.93
CA THR A 59 -4.03 9.44 13.81
C THR A 59 -4.87 8.28 13.30
N ALA A 60 -4.23 7.12 13.10
CA ALA A 60 -4.88 5.88 12.72
C ALA A 60 -4.76 4.84 13.84
N ASP A 61 -5.77 3.98 13.95
CA ASP A 61 -5.66 2.72 14.68
C ASP A 61 -4.86 1.72 13.83
N VAL A 62 -3.80 1.18 14.42
CA VAL A 62 -2.84 0.30 13.76
C VAL A 62 -2.80 -1.03 14.48
N MET A 63 -3.04 -2.10 13.75
CA MET A 63 -2.79 -3.45 14.23
C MET A 63 -1.32 -3.79 14.02
N VAL A 64 -0.63 -4.16 15.08
CA VAL A 64 0.78 -4.59 15.05
C VAL A 64 0.86 -5.95 14.34
N GLU A 65 1.74 -6.06 13.35
CA GLU A 65 2.01 -7.33 12.66
C GLU A 65 3.34 -7.94 13.11
N GLY A 66 4.32 -7.12 13.45
CA GLY A 66 5.59 -7.59 13.97
C GLY A 66 6.60 -6.48 14.23
N TYR A 67 7.83 -6.92 14.47
CA TYR A 67 8.97 -6.05 14.78
C TYR A 67 10.15 -6.43 13.88
N ILE A 68 10.83 -5.43 13.33
CA ILE A 68 12.05 -5.58 12.53
C ILE A 68 13.24 -5.19 13.43
N PRO A 69 14.02 -6.17 13.94
CA PRO A 69 15.09 -5.89 14.90
C PRO A 69 16.21 -5.04 14.34
N ASP A 70 16.57 -5.24 13.07
CA ASP A 70 17.70 -4.54 12.43
C ASP A 70 17.48 -3.02 12.31
N ASP A 71 16.21 -2.60 12.15
CA ASP A 71 15.81 -1.20 11.99
C ASP A 71 15.23 -0.59 13.28
N GLU A 72 15.04 -1.41 14.31
CA GLU A 72 14.35 -1.09 15.56
C GLU A 72 12.98 -0.43 15.33
N VAL A 73 12.14 -1.04 14.48
CA VAL A 73 10.80 -0.55 14.13
C VAL A 73 9.74 -1.64 14.23
N TYR A 74 8.55 -1.24 14.66
CA TYR A 74 7.34 -2.03 14.51
C TYR A 74 6.73 -1.80 13.14
N VAL A 75 6.11 -2.86 12.62
CA VAL A 75 5.31 -2.82 11.40
C VAL A 75 3.87 -3.19 11.74
N GLY A 76 2.95 -2.49 11.10
CA GLY A 76 1.54 -2.74 11.26
C GLY A 76 0.74 -2.35 10.03
N ARG A 77 -0.58 -2.52 10.14
CA ARG A 77 -1.53 -2.12 9.09
C ARG A 77 -2.68 -1.34 9.69
N THR A 78 -3.23 -0.43 8.90
CA THR A 78 -4.49 0.23 9.24
C THR A 78 -5.67 -0.56 8.69
N TYR A 79 -6.91 -0.15 9.04
CA TYR A 79 -8.11 -0.73 8.44
C TYR A 79 -8.17 -0.58 6.90
N ARG A 80 -7.35 0.31 6.33
CA ARG A 80 -7.31 0.61 4.89
C ARG A 80 -6.47 -0.38 4.09
N ASP A 81 -5.66 -1.20 4.78
CA ASP A 81 -4.59 -1.98 4.14
C ASP A 81 -4.88 -3.48 4.28
N ALA A 82 -5.01 -4.17 3.15
CA ALA A 82 -5.14 -5.62 3.10
C ALA A 82 -3.80 -6.32 3.40
N PRO A 83 -3.81 -7.47 4.12
CA PRO A 83 -2.60 -8.24 4.39
C PRO A 83 -1.95 -8.71 3.09
N ASP A 84 -0.62 -8.74 3.06
CA ASP A 84 0.23 -9.23 1.96
C ASP A 84 0.10 -8.50 0.60
N VAL A 85 -0.81 -7.53 0.48
CA VAL A 85 -1.15 -6.88 -0.79
C VAL A 85 -0.88 -5.38 -0.76
N ASP A 86 -1.27 -4.71 0.32
CA ASP A 86 -1.14 -3.25 0.46
C ASP A 86 0.10 -2.86 1.28
N GLY A 87 0.32 -1.55 1.40
CA GLY A 87 1.45 -0.99 2.16
C GLY A 87 1.30 -1.17 3.67
N LEU A 88 2.41 -0.94 4.37
CA LEU A 88 2.51 -1.04 5.82
C LEU A 88 2.66 0.35 6.45
N ILE A 89 2.40 0.42 7.75
CA ILE A 89 2.81 1.56 8.59
C ILE A 89 3.94 1.16 9.52
N PHE A 90 5.00 1.96 9.53
CA PHE A 90 6.20 1.75 10.33
C PHE A 90 6.27 2.78 11.45
N PHE A 91 6.55 2.34 12.67
CA PHE A 91 6.64 3.23 13.83
C PHE A 91 7.59 2.68 14.90
N LYS A 92 8.08 3.56 15.77
CA LYS A 92 8.96 3.20 16.89
C LYS A 92 8.21 3.26 18.20
N TYR A 93 8.54 2.34 19.11
CA TYR A 93 8.05 2.32 20.48
C TYR A 93 9.11 1.68 21.38
N PRO A 94 9.45 2.29 22.54
CA PRO A 94 10.49 1.76 23.43
C PRO A 94 10.05 0.52 24.23
N GLY A 95 8.74 0.24 24.32
CA GLY A 95 8.21 -0.94 24.98
C GLY A 95 8.08 -2.14 24.03
N GLU A 96 7.54 -3.23 24.58
CA GLU A 96 7.21 -4.44 23.84
C GLU A 96 5.76 -4.37 23.36
N LEU A 97 5.53 -4.64 22.08
CA LEU A 97 4.21 -4.86 21.49
C LEU A 97 4.18 -6.24 20.84
N LEU A 98 3.05 -6.92 20.97
CA LEU A 98 2.82 -8.23 20.38
C LEU A 98 2.03 -8.08 19.09
N SER A 99 2.22 -9.02 18.16
CA SER A 99 1.39 -9.11 16.97
C SER A 99 -0.08 -9.28 17.36
N GLY A 100 -0.96 -8.48 16.76
CA GLY A 100 -2.38 -8.40 17.09
C GLY A 100 -2.74 -7.27 18.05
N ASP A 101 -1.77 -6.64 18.72
CA ASP A 101 -2.03 -5.45 19.53
C ASP A 101 -2.51 -4.29 18.64
N PHE A 102 -3.38 -3.44 19.20
CA PHE A 102 -3.84 -2.22 18.55
C PHE A 102 -3.28 -1.00 19.25
N VAL A 103 -2.62 -0.13 18.46
CA VAL A 103 -2.03 1.13 18.94
C VAL A 103 -2.49 2.29 18.09
N LYS A 104 -2.47 3.50 18.67
CA LYS A 104 -2.74 4.74 17.93
C LYS A 104 -1.44 5.33 17.43
N VAL A 105 -1.29 5.41 16.10
CA VAL A 105 -0.12 5.98 15.44
C VAL A 105 -0.54 7.23 14.67
N LYS A 106 0.14 8.35 14.93
CA LYS A 106 0.03 9.55 14.11
C LYS A 106 0.98 9.44 12.93
N VAL A 107 0.45 9.48 11.73
CA VAL A 107 1.24 9.44 10.51
C VAL A 107 2.07 10.73 10.43
N THR A 108 3.38 10.60 10.24
CA THR A 108 4.32 11.72 10.15
C THR A 108 4.89 11.91 8.76
N ARG A 109 4.96 10.84 7.96
CA ARG A 109 5.38 10.89 6.56
C ARG A 109 4.80 9.72 5.78
N CYS A 110 4.66 9.90 4.47
CA CYS A 110 4.40 8.83 3.52
C CYS A 110 5.60 8.62 2.57
N LEU A 111 5.81 7.38 2.14
CA LEU A 111 6.79 7.02 1.11
C LEU A 111 6.14 6.04 0.14
N ASP A 112 5.77 6.54 -1.04
CA ASP A 112 5.01 5.79 -2.05
C ASP A 112 3.74 5.14 -1.47
N TYR A 113 3.80 3.83 -1.24
CA TYR A 113 2.68 3.02 -0.75
C TYR A 113 2.64 2.89 0.77
N ASP A 114 3.76 3.15 1.44
CA ASP A 114 3.97 2.93 2.87
C ASP A 114 3.85 4.22 3.67
N LEU A 115 3.49 4.07 4.94
CA LEU A 115 3.35 5.15 5.91
C LEU A 115 4.38 5.00 7.02
N TYR A 116 4.78 6.11 7.60
CA TYR A 116 5.53 6.12 8.84
C TYR A 116 4.84 7.02 9.83
N GLY A 117 4.98 6.69 11.11
CA GLY A 117 4.36 7.48 12.15
C GLY A 117 4.99 7.30 13.51
N GLU A 118 4.41 8.00 14.47
CA GLU A 118 4.78 7.98 15.87
C GLU A 118 3.56 7.57 16.69
N ILE A 119 3.77 6.65 17.63
CA ILE A 119 2.73 6.25 18.58
C ILE A 119 2.36 7.44 19.47
N ILE A 120 1.06 7.69 19.66
CA ILE A 120 0.59 8.85 20.44
C ILE A 120 0.04 8.48 21.81
N ASN A 121 -0.35 7.23 22.04
CA ASN A 121 -0.79 6.72 23.32
C ASN A 121 -0.25 5.30 23.52
N GLU A 122 0.22 5.00 24.73
CA GLU A 122 0.51 3.64 25.17
C GLU A 122 -0.79 2.80 25.13
N PRO A 123 -0.70 1.50 24.78
CA PRO A 123 -1.87 0.64 24.64
C PRO A 123 -2.73 0.69 25.90
N SER A 124 -4.05 0.81 25.71
CA SER A 124 -5.01 0.68 26.80
C SER A 124 -4.92 -0.75 27.36
N GLU A 125 -4.72 -0.84 28.67
CA GLU A 125 -4.79 -2.09 29.47
C GLU A 125 -6.03 -2.95 29.17
#